data_AF-A0A7W6W5J3-F1
#
_entry.id   AF-A0A7W6W5J3-F1
#
_cell.length_a   1.000
_cell.length_b   1.000
_cell.length_c   1.000
_cell.angle_alpha   90.00
_cell.angle_beta   90.00
_cell.angle_gamma   90.00
#
_symmetry.space_group_name_H-M   'P 1'
#
loop_
_entity.id
_entity.type
_entity.pdbx_description
1 polymer ?
#
loop_
_entity_poly.entity_id
_entity_poly.type
_entity_poly.pdbx_seq_one_letter_code
_entity_poly.pdbx_strand_id
1 'polypeptide(L)'
;MFKAISKLFSRTPSTPSAPSTSPEEQAAFEKGREISRAQTAEIEHFIGWRYEQIRTGYLSVIQTQFDSARQQEEYSPLLVARVEYSLYLDHVKEAQDNLKAEVYQHFHEWADLNRELAVEDIIEKWLDTVLSNKFADLSIAGLKVMTDNADILKTADDNWRRKFPELATAQPLD
;
A
#
# COMPACT_ATOMS: atom_id res chain seq x y z
N MET A 1 52.26 50.31 12.14
CA MET A 1 51.70 49.79 10.88
C MET A 1 50.64 48.70 11.13
N PHE A 2 49.70 48.92 12.08
CA PHE A 2 48.69 47.91 12.49
C PHE A 2 47.29 48.52 12.76
N LYS A 3 46.98 49.69 12.19
CA LYS A 3 45.63 50.31 12.31
C LYS A 3 44.80 50.27 11.03
N ALA A 4 45.37 49.79 9.92
CA ALA A 4 44.68 49.75 8.62
C ALA A 4 43.97 48.42 8.34
N ILE A 5 44.28 47.34 9.08
CA ILE A 5 43.75 46.00 8.79
C ILE A 5 42.42 45.73 9.50
N SER A 6 42.12 46.40 10.62
CA SER A 6 40.88 46.14 11.38
C SER A 6 39.61 46.69 10.74
N LYS A 7 39.70 47.49 9.66
CA LYS A 7 38.55 48.04 8.94
C LYS A 7 38.06 47.17 7.76
N LEU A 8 38.80 46.13 7.39
CA LEU A 8 38.42 45.24 6.28
C LEU A 8 37.55 44.04 6.72
N PHE A 9 37.47 43.78 8.03
CA PHE A 9 36.72 42.63 8.57
C PHE A 9 35.49 43.03 9.42
N SER A 10 35.10 44.30 9.43
CA SER A 10 33.90 44.79 10.14
C SER A 10 32.63 44.80 9.30
N ARG A 11 32.61 44.09 8.16
CA ARG A 11 31.35 43.76 7.48
C ARG A 11 30.81 42.48 8.07
N THR A 12 29.92 42.62 9.04
CA THR A 12 28.93 41.59 9.36
C THR A 12 28.31 41.13 8.04
N PRO A 13 28.25 39.82 7.74
CA PRO A 13 27.45 39.35 6.63
C PRO A 13 26.05 39.87 6.89
N SER A 14 25.52 40.70 5.98
CA SER A 14 24.10 41.00 5.96
C SER A 14 23.40 39.66 5.80
N THR A 15 22.95 39.09 6.92
CA THR A 15 21.98 38.00 6.93
C THR A 15 20.91 38.42 5.95
N PRO A 16 20.60 37.64 4.90
CA PRO A 16 19.49 38.00 4.04
C PRO A 16 18.30 38.19 4.96
N SER A 17 17.73 39.40 5.00
CA SER A 17 16.49 39.65 5.73
C SER A 17 15.54 38.55 5.28
N ALA A 18 15.08 37.73 6.21
CA ALA A 18 14.05 36.75 5.92
C ALA A 18 12.96 37.50 5.12
N PRO A 19 12.51 36.95 3.97
CA PRO A 19 11.48 37.63 3.19
C PRO A 19 10.35 37.96 4.15
N SER A 20 10.08 39.25 4.36
CA SER A 20 8.96 39.68 5.17
C SER A 20 7.73 39.37 4.34
N THR A 21 7.21 38.15 4.47
CA THR A 21 5.97 37.75 3.81
C THR A 21 4.90 38.73 4.21
N SER A 22 4.24 39.33 3.23
CA SER A 22 3.14 40.25 3.51
C SER A 22 2.03 39.50 4.28
N PRO A 23 1.20 40.19 5.08
CA PRO A 23 0.05 39.56 5.74
C PRO A 23 -0.86 38.79 4.76
N GLU A 24 -0.95 39.27 3.51
CA GLU A 24 -1.72 38.63 2.44
C GLU A 24 -1.05 37.33 1.96
N GLU A 25 0.28 37.32 1.78
CA GLU A 25 1.03 36.11 1.42
C GLU A 25 0.95 35.05 2.52
N GLN A 26 0.97 35.47 3.79
CA GLN A 26 0.85 34.56 4.91
C GLN A 26 -0.56 33.96 5.03
N ALA A 27 -1.60 34.77 4.81
CA ALA A 27 -2.99 34.29 4.75
C ALA A 27 -3.21 33.32 3.58
N ALA A 28 -2.65 33.61 2.40
CA ALA A 28 -2.72 32.73 1.24
C ALA A 28 -2.02 31.39 1.49
N PHE A 29 -0.84 31.42 2.12
CA PHE A 29 -0.11 30.20 2.50
C PHE A 29 -0.89 29.35 3.51
N GLU A 30 -1.45 29.96 4.54
CA GLU A 30 -2.28 29.26 5.52
C GLU A 30 -3.51 28.61 4.89
N LYS A 31 -4.16 29.32 3.96
CA LYS A 31 -5.30 28.80 3.20
C LYS A 31 -4.91 27.62 2.30
N GLY A 32 -3.78 27.72 1.59
CA GLY A 32 -3.26 26.62 0.78
C GLY A 32 -2.98 25.36 1.61
N ARG A 33 -2.40 25.54 2.81
CA ARG A 33 -2.15 24.44 3.75
C ARG A 33 -3.44 23.82 4.28
N GLU A 34 -4.47 24.62 4.54
CA GLU A 34 -5.79 24.13 4.94
C GLU A 34 -6.43 23.27 3.84
N ILE A 35 -6.43 23.77 2.59
CA ILE A 35 -6.99 23.05 1.43
C ILE A 35 -6.25 21.74 1.19
N SER A 36 -4.91 21.77 1.18
CA SER A 36 -4.10 20.57 0.99
C SER A 36 -4.40 19.50 2.06
N ARG A 37 -4.53 19.90 3.33
CA ARG A 37 -4.90 18.96 4.41
C ARG A 37 -6.30 18.38 4.22
N ALA A 38 -7.26 19.19 3.81
CA ALA A 38 -8.62 18.71 3.55
C ALA A 38 -8.65 17.69 2.41
N GLN A 39 -7.96 17.97 1.30
CA GLN A 39 -7.84 17.05 0.17
C GLN A 39 -7.19 15.73 0.56
N THR A 40 -6.04 15.79 1.25
CA THR A 40 -5.34 14.59 1.73
C THR A 40 -6.26 13.76 2.65
N ALA A 41 -6.95 14.40 3.61
CA ALA A 41 -7.83 13.70 4.53
C ALA A 41 -9.01 13.01 3.83
N GLU A 42 -9.57 13.63 2.80
CA GLU A 42 -10.68 13.04 2.05
C GLU A 42 -10.23 11.88 1.16
N ILE A 43 -9.07 11.98 0.51
CA ILE A 43 -8.46 10.85 -0.22
C ILE A 43 -8.16 9.71 0.75
N GLU A 44 -7.55 9.98 1.91
CA GLU A 44 -7.26 8.96 2.91
C GLU A 44 -8.53 8.29 3.45
N HIS A 45 -9.59 9.07 3.65
CA HIS A 45 -10.89 8.54 4.05
C HIS A 45 -11.46 7.59 3.00
N PHE A 46 -11.48 8.02 1.73
CA PHE A 46 -11.94 7.19 0.62
C PHE A 46 -11.13 5.89 0.50
N ILE A 47 -9.79 6.00 0.50
CA ILE A 47 -8.89 4.84 0.46
C ILE A 47 -9.18 3.91 1.65
N GLY A 48 -9.30 4.45 2.86
CA GLY A 48 -9.56 3.68 4.07
C GLY A 48 -10.87 2.88 3.98
N TRP A 49 -11.97 3.54 3.60
CA TRP A 49 -13.26 2.90 3.42
C TRP A 49 -13.23 1.81 2.33
N ARG A 50 -12.63 2.11 1.18
CA ARG A 50 -12.59 1.19 0.05
C ARG A 50 -11.67 0.00 0.30
N TYR A 51 -10.52 0.25 0.91
CA TYR A 51 -9.57 -0.78 1.31
C TYR A 51 -10.21 -1.80 2.27
N GLU A 52 -11.03 -1.38 3.23
CA GLU A 52 -11.62 -2.32 4.19
C GLU A 52 -12.56 -3.32 3.52
N GLN A 53 -13.28 -2.89 2.47
CA GLN A 53 -14.10 -3.79 1.65
C GLN A 53 -13.25 -4.79 0.87
N ILE A 54 -12.17 -4.31 0.23
CA ILE A 54 -11.22 -5.15 -0.49
C ILE A 54 -10.61 -6.18 0.46
N ARG A 55 -10.07 -5.72 1.60
CA ARG A 55 -9.48 -6.55 2.63
C ARG A 55 -10.43 -7.66 3.08
N THR A 56 -11.65 -7.31 3.48
CA THR A 56 -12.63 -8.28 3.96
C THR A 56 -12.96 -9.31 2.89
N GLY A 57 -13.21 -8.86 1.65
CA GLY A 57 -13.51 -9.75 0.54
C GLY A 57 -12.37 -10.73 0.24
N TYR A 58 -11.15 -10.21 0.12
CA TYR A 58 -9.97 -11.00 -0.23
C TYR A 58 -9.61 -12.02 0.86
N LEU A 59 -9.68 -11.64 2.14
CA LEU A 59 -9.43 -12.56 3.25
C LEU A 59 -10.50 -13.67 3.34
N SER A 60 -11.76 -13.34 3.05
CA SER A 60 -12.84 -14.33 2.98
C SER A 60 -12.65 -15.32 1.83
N VAL A 61 -12.21 -14.83 0.67
CA VAL A 61 -11.96 -15.67 -0.51
C VAL A 61 -10.83 -16.65 -0.23
N ILE A 62 -9.67 -16.20 0.26
CA ILE A 62 -8.54 -17.11 0.50
C ILE A 62 -8.86 -18.15 1.59
N GLN A 63 -9.60 -17.78 2.64
CA GLN A 63 -10.09 -18.75 3.63
C GLN A 63 -10.98 -19.81 2.96
N THR A 64 -11.90 -19.39 2.09
CA THR A 64 -12.78 -20.30 1.35
C THR A 64 -11.98 -21.23 0.44
N GLN A 65 -10.94 -20.73 -0.23
CA GLN A 65 -10.08 -21.55 -1.07
C GLN A 65 -9.32 -22.62 -0.27
N PHE A 66 -8.80 -22.27 0.92
CA PHE A 66 -8.22 -23.26 1.82
C PHE A 66 -9.25 -24.26 2.34
N ASP A 67 -10.47 -23.81 2.61
CA ASP A 67 -11.55 -24.71 3.02
C ASP A 67 -11.87 -25.74 1.92
N SER A 68 -11.95 -25.29 0.66
CA SER A 68 -12.15 -26.12 -0.53
C SER A 68 -10.97 -27.05 -0.83
N ALA A 69 -9.72 -26.58 -0.68
CA ALA A 69 -8.52 -27.37 -0.91
C ALA A 69 -8.48 -28.64 -0.04
N ARG A 70 -9.08 -28.61 1.15
CA ARG A 70 -9.19 -29.76 2.07
C ARG A 70 -10.21 -30.81 1.64
N GLN A 71 -11.18 -30.43 0.81
CA GLN A 71 -12.33 -31.26 0.45
C GLN A 71 -12.17 -31.93 -0.91
N GLN A 72 -11.28 -31.41 -1.76
CA GLN A 72 -11.03 -31.96 -3.08
C GLN A 72 -10.08 -33.16 -3.03
N GLU A 73 -10.23 -34.07 -3.99
CA GLU A 73 -9.50 -35.34 -4.07
C GLU A 73 -8.57 -35.43 -5.29
N GLU A 74 -8.63 -34.45 -6.20
CA GLU A 74 -7.89 -34.48 -7.46
C GLU A 74 -6.40 -34.17 -7.26
N TYR A 75 -6.09 -33.22 -6.39
CA TYR A 75 -4.73 -32.75 -6.10
C TYR A 75 -4.40 -32.81 -4.61
N SER A 76 -3.11 -32.80 -4.30
CA SER A 76 -2.61 -32.59 -2.93
C SER A 76 -3.21 -31.31 -2.32
N PRO A 77 -3.92 -31.37 -1.19
CA PRO A 77 -4.44 -30.19 -0.49
C PRO A 77 -3.38 -29.10 -0.22
N LEU A 78 -2.16 -29.52 0.12
CA LEU A 78 -1.07 -28.57 0.37
C LEU A 78 -0.58 -27.90 -0.92
N LEU A 79 -0.52 -28.65 -2.03
CA LEU A 79 -0.16 -28.10 -3.33
C LEU A 79 -1.19 -27.06 -3.80
N VAL A 80 -2.48 -27.38 -3.70
CA VAL A 80 -3.56 -26.44 -4.04
C VAL A 80 -3.48 -25.20 -3.18
N ALA A 81 -3.33 -25.33 -1.86
CA ALA A 81 -3.22 -24.17 -0.98
C ALA A 81 -2.02 -23.26 -1.32
N ARG A 82 -0.87 -23.83 -1.73
CA ARG A 82 0.29 -23.04 -2.19
C ARG A 82 -0.02 -22.26 -3.46
N VAL A 83 -0.72 -22.88 -4.42
CA VAL A 83 -1.13 -22.22 -5.67
C VAL A 83 -2.12 -21.09 -5.38
N GLU A 84 -3.16 -21.38 -4.59
CA GLU A 84 -4.19 -20.40 -4.22
C GLU A 84 -3.61 -19.20 -3.48
N TYR A 85 -2.64 -19.42 -2.57
CA TYR A 85 -1.95 -18.31 -1.90
C TYR A 85 -1.10 -17.47 -2.87
N SER A 86 -0.47 -18.11 -3.86
CA SER A 86 0.31 -17.39 -4.87
C SER A 86 -0.61 -16.51 -5.74
N LEU A 87 -1.74 -17.06 -6.19
CA LEU A 87 -2.76 -16.31 -6.93
C LEU A 87 -3.36 -15.18 -6.09
N TYR A 88 -3.57 -15.41 -4.80
CA TYR A 88 -4.01 -14.36 -3.87
C TYR A 88 -3.04 -13.18 -3.86
N LEU A 89 -1.73 -13.41 -3.79
CA LEU A 89 -0.72 -12.33 -3.80
C LEU A 89 -0.74 -11.55 -5.11
N ASP A 90 -0.91 -12.22 -6.24
CA ASP A 90 -1.05 -11.57 -7.55
C ASP A 90 -2.29 -10.67 -7.58
N HIS A 91 -3.44 -11.17 -7.12
CA HIS A 91 -4.67 -10.37 -7.05
C HIS A 91 -4.57 -9.20 -6.05
N VAL A 92 -3.86 -9.36 -4.93
CA VAL A 92 -3.61 -8.27 -3.99
C VAL A 92 -2.84 -7.13 -4.68
N LYS A 93 -1.86 -7.46 -5.53
CA LYS A 93 -1.13 -6.47 -6.33
C LYS A 93 -2.04 -5.79 -7.36
N GLU A 94 -2.84 -6.56 -8.10
CA GLU A 94 -3.80 -5.99 -9.05
C GLU A 94 -4.82 -5.07 -8.37
N ALA A 95 -5.28 -5.44 -7.16
CA ALA A 95 -6.20 -4.62 -6.38
C ALA A 95 -5.58 -3.29 -5.92
N GLN A 96 -4.27 -3.24 -5.68
CA GLN A 96 -3.56 -1.98 -5.39
C GLN A 96 -3.64 -1.04 -6.58
N ASP A 97 -3.30 -1.53 -7.78
CA ASP A 97 -3.31 -0.74 -9.00
C ASP A 97 -4.73 -0.27 -9.36
N ASN A 98 -5.72 -1.15 -9.17
CA ASN A 98 -7.13 -0.82 -9.36
C ASN A 98 -7.60 0.26 -8.37
N LEU A 99 -7.23 0.19 -7.09
CA LEU A 99 -7.59 1.22 -6.12
C LEU A 99 -6.90 2.55 -6.43
N LYS A 100 -5.64 2.55 -6.90
CA LYS A 100 -4.96 3.77 -7.38
C LYS A 100 -5.75 4.41 -8.51
N ALA A 101 -6.19 3.61 -9.49
CA ALA A 101 -7.02 4.08 -10.59
C ALA A 101 -8.39 4.63 -10.12
N GLU A 102 -9.06 3.94 -9.19
CA GLU A 102 -10.32 4.40 -8.57
C GLU A 102 -10.14 5.78 -7.90
N VAL A 103 -9.02 6.00 -7.18
CA VAL A 103 -8.71 7.29 -6.55
C VAL A 103 -8.58 8.39 -7.60
N TYR A 104 -7.84 8.18 -8.69
CA TYR A 104 -7.72 9.18 -9.76
C TYR A 104 -9.05 9.47 -10.45
N GLN A 105 -9.89 8.46 -10.64
CA GLN A 105 -11.20 8.63 -11.22
C GLN A 105 -12.13 9.44 -10.29
N HIS A 106 -12.12 9.14 -8.99
CA HIS A 106 -12.96 9.79 -8.01
C HIS A 106 -12.55 11.25 -7.76
N PHE A 107 -11.24 11.52 -7.73
CA PHE A 107 -10.66 12.83 -7.42
C PHE A 107 -10.03 13.51 -8.65
N HIS A 108 -10.61 13.30 -9.83
CA HIS A 108 -10.06 13.82 -11.09
C HIS A 108 -9.90 15.35 -11.11
N GLU A 109 -10.84 16.10 -10.52
CA GLU A 109 -10.76 17.57 -10.40
C GLU A 109 -9.53 18.01 -9.59
N TRP A 110 -9.12 17.23 -8.58
CA TRP A 110 -7.92 17.52 -7.80
C TRP A 110 -6.66 17.11 -8.51
N ALA A 111 -6.70 16.09 -9.37
CA ALA A 111 -5.58 15.73 -10.23
C ALA A 111 -5.26 16.88 -11.21
N ASP A 112 -6.27 17.54 -11.76
CA ASP A 112 -6.08 18.71 -12.63
C ASP A 112 -5.54 19.91 -11.84
N LEU A 113 -6.06 20.18 -10.64
CA LEU A 113 -5.53 21.24 -9.77
C LEU A 113 -4.06 20.98 -9.39
N ASN A 114 -3.70 19.75 -9.05
CA ASN A 114 -2.32 19.37 -8.73
C ASN A 114 -1.38 19.60 -9.93
N ARG A 115 -1.90 19.45 -11.16
CA ARG A 115 -1.19 19.76 -12.40
C ARG A 115 -0.98 21.25 -12.62
N GLU A 116 -1.99 22.05 -12.34
CA GLU A 116 -1.85 23.51 -12.38
C GLU A 116 -0.83 24.03 -11.35
N LEU A 117 -0.73 23.35 -10.21
CA LEU A 117 0.19 23.69 -9.12
C LEU A 117 1.58 23.04 -9.26
N ALA A 118 1.81 22.20 -10.28
CA ALA A 118 3.06 21.46 -10.51
C ALA A 118 3.51 20.60 -9.30
N VAL A 119 2.57 19.93 -8.64
CA VAL A 119 2.81 19.07 -7.45
C VAL A 119 2.44 17.60 -7.67
N GLU A 120 2.17 17.18 -8.90
CA GLU A 120 1.68 15.84 -9.23
C GLU A 120 2.62 14.74 -8.74
N ASP A 121 3.92 14.91 -8.96
CA ASP A 121 4.95 13.95 -8.52
C ASP A 121 4.94 13.73 -7.00
N ILE A 122 4.62 14.76 -6.23
CA ILE A 122 4.57 14.70 -4.76
C ILE A 122 3.32 13.91 -4.34
N ILE A 123 2.18 14.21 -4.97
CA ILE A 123 0.91 13.55 -4.69
C ILE A 123 0.94 12.09 -5.14
N GLU A 124 1.55 11.79 -6.28
CA GLU A 124 1.69 10.40 -6.76
C GLU A 124 2.56 9.57 -5.82
N LYS A 125 3.74 10.08 -5.42
CA LYS A 125 4.61 9.37 -4.46
C LYS A 125 3.93 9.15 -3.11
N TRP A 126 3.18 10.13 -2.65
CA TRP A 126 2.41 10.01 -1.42
C TRP A 126 1.33 8.93 -1.55
N LEU A 127 0.56 8.95 -2.64
CA LEU A 127 -0.49 7.97 -2.91
C LEU A 127 0.09 6.54 -3.01
N ASP A 128 1.20 6.38 -3.73
CA ASP A 128 1.91 5.10 -3.86
C ASP A 128 2.36 4.57 -2.50
N THR A 129 2.85 5.45 -1.62
CA THR A 129 3.28 5.08 -0.26
C THR A 129 2.08 4.61 0.58
N VAL A 130 0.98 5.38 0.56
CA VAL A 130 -0.23 5.05 1.33
C VAL A 130 -0.81 3.70 0.89
N LEU A 131 -0.93 3.49 -0.41
CA LEU A 131 -1.46 2.24 -0.97
C LEU A 131 -0.52 1.07 -0.72
N SER A 132 0.78 1.21 -0.98
CA SER A 132 1.75 0.14 -0.78
C SER A 132 1.78 -0.34 0.68
N ASN A 133 1.70 0.58 1.65
CA ASN A 133 1.63 0.21 3.07
C ASN A 133 0.36 -0.62 3.38
N LYS A 134 -0.80 -0.21 2.89
CA LYS A 134 -2.06 -0.94 3.10
C LYS A 134 -2.05 -2.33 2.45
N PHE A 135 -1.55 -2.45 1.22
CA PHE A 135 -1.53 -3.73 0.51
C PHE A 135 -0.42 -4.66 1.01
N ALA A 136 0.66 -4.13 1.59
CA ALA A 136 1.61 -4.91 2.38
C ALA A 136 0.91 -5.51 3.62
N ASP A 137 0.12 -4.72 4.35
CA ASP A 137 -0.66 -5.23 5.49
C ASP A 137 -1.65 -6.30 5.06
N LEU A 138 -2.31 -6.15 3.91
CA LEU A 138 -3.20 -7.17 3.36
C LEU A 138 -2.45 -8.47 3.04
N SER A 139 -1.29 -8.39 2.40
CA SER A 139 -0.44 -9.54 2.11
C SER A 139 -0.04 -10.31 3.37
N ILE A 140 0.32 -9.57 4.43
CA ILE A 140 0.64 -10.14 5.76
C ILE A 140 -0.60 -10.78 6.39
N ALA A 141 -1.76 -10.15 6.29
CA ALA A 141 -3.01 -10.72 6.78
C ALA A 141 -3.37 -12.02 6.05
N GLY A 142 -3.18 -12.09 4.73
CA GLY A 142 -3.34 -13.33 3.96
C GLY A 142 -2.35 -14.42 4.39
N LEU A 143 -1.09 -14.07 4.63
CA LEU A 143 -0.09 -15.01 5.17
C LEU A 143 -0.53 -15.57 6.52
N LYS A 144 -1.11 -14.73 7.37
CA LYS A 144 -1.67 -15.15 8.65
C LYS A 144 -2.79 -16.18 8.46
N VAL A 145 -3.71 -15.96 7.52
CA VAL A 145 -4.77 -16.94 7.20
C VAL A 145 -4.16 -18.29 6.79
N MET A 146 -3.13 -18.29 5.94
CA MET A 146 -2.43 -19.51 5.55
C MET A 146 -1.77 -20.22 6.74
N THR A 147 -1.08 -19.45 7.59
CA THR A 147 -0.38 -19.97 8.77
C THR A 147 -1.36 -20.56 9.77
N ASP A 148 -2.49 -19.89 10.02
CA ASP A 148 -3.54 -20.36 10.92
C ASP A 148 -4.21 -21.66 10.42
N ASN A 149 -4.17 -21.91 9.10
CA ASN A 149 -4.71 -23.14 8.49
C ASN A 149 -3.64 -24.23 8.25
N ALA A 150 -2.36 -23.98 8.54
CA ALA A 150 -1.25 -24.83 8.12
C ALA A 150 -1.33 -26.27 8.65
N ASP A 151 -1.60 -26.45 9.95
CA ASP A 151 -1.69 -27.78 10.57
C ASP A 151 -2.88 -28.59 10.03
N ILE A 152 -3.99 -27.92 9.76
CA ILE A 152 -5.20 -28.55 9.20
C ILE A 152 -4.95 -28.98 7.76
N LEU A 153 -4.36 -28.10 6.95
CA LEU A 153 -4.00 -28.40 5.56
C LEU A 153 -2.99 -29.55 5.49
N LYS A 154 -1.99 -29.58 6.39
CA LYS A 154 -1.03 -30.67 6.47
C LYS A 154 -1.70 -32.00 6.83
N THR A 155 -2.62 -31.99 7.80
CA THR A 155 -3.36 -33.20 8.18
C THR A 155 -4.23 -33.71 7.03
N ALA A 156 -4.89 -32.79 6.30
CA ALA A 156 -5.67 -33.14 5.12
C ALA A 156 -4.78 -33.74 4.02
N ASP A 157 -3.60 -33.15 3.79
CA ASP A 157 -2.62 -33.64 2.83
C ASP A 157 -2.09 -35.03 3.19
N ASP A 158 -1.71 -35.26 4.45
CA ASP A 158 -1.26 -36.58 4.92
C ASP A 158 -2.32 -37.65 4.70
N ASN A 159 -3.59 -37.32 4.95
CA ASN A 159 -4.71 -38.24 4.71
C ASN A 159 -4.93 -38.49 3.22
N TRP A 160 -4.86 -37.44 2.41
CA TRP A 160 -4.95 -37.55 0.95
C TRP A 160 -3.83 -38.43 0.39
N ARG A 161 -2.58 -38.23 0.82
CA ARG A 161 -1.42 -39.03 0.41
C ARG A 161 -1.55 -40.51 0.76
N ARG A 162 -2.12 -40.84 1.92
CA ARG A 162 -2.42 -42.23 2.31
C ARG A 162 -3.54 -42.83 1.46
N LYS A 163 -4.55 -42.04 1.10
CA LYS A 163 -5.68 -42.48 0.27
C LYS A 163 -5.30 -42.65 -1.21
N PHE A 164 -4.38 -41.82 -1.71
CA PHE A 164 -3.98 -41.78 -3.13
C PHE A 164 -2.45 -41.86 -3.31
N PRO A 165 -1.81 -43.00 -2.96
CA PRO A 165 -0.36 -43.12 -2.96
C PRO A 165 0.29 -42.94 -4.35
N GLU A 166 -0.39 -43.37 -5.42
CA GLU A 166 0.09 -43.21 -6.79
C GLU A 166 0.10 -41.74 -7.23
N LEU A 167 -0.99 -40.99 -6.96
CA LEU A 167 -1.08 -39.56 -7.23
C LEU A 167 -0.08 -38.76 -6.38
N ALA A 168 0.09 -39.14 -5.11
CA ALA A 168 1.06 -38.51 -4.23
C ALA A 168 2.51 -38.65 -4.70
N THR A 169 2.83 -39.75 -5.40
CA THR A 169 4.14 -39.97 -6.01
C THR A 169 4.34 -39.08 -7.24
N ALA A 170 3.28 -38.85 -8.02
CA ALA A 170 3.31 -37.95 -9.18
C ALA A 170 3.30 -36.45 -8.80
N GLN A 171 2.89 -36.12 -7.57
CA GLN A 171 2.78 -34.76 -7.03
C GLN A 171 3.68 -34.57 -5.79
N PRO A 172 5.03 -34.57 -5.97
CA PRO A 172 5.97 -34.29 -4.88
C PRO A 172 5.83 -32.83 -4.42
N LEU A 173 6.12 -32.58 -3.14
CA LEU A 173 6.05 -31.23 -2.53
C LEU A 173 7.40 -30.50 -2.48
N ASP A 174 8.43 -31.17 -3.01
CA ASP A 174 9.84 -30.75 -3.01
C ASP A 174 10.10 -29.55 -3.94
#